data_AF-A0A1H9H8V5-F1
#
_entry.id   AF-A0A1H9H8V5-F1
#
_cell.length_a   1.000
_cell.length_b   1.000
_cell.length_c   1.000
_cell.angle_alpha   90.00
_cell.angle_beta   90.00
_cell.angle_gamma   90.00
#
_symmetry.space_group_name_H-M   'P 1'
#
loop_
_entity.id
_entity.type
_entity.pdbx_description
1 polymer ?
#
loop_
_entity_poly.entity_id
_entity_poly.type
_entity_poly.pdbx_seq_one_letter_code
_entity_poly.pdbx_strand_id
1 'polypeptide(L)'
;MSKQESFFDRFLSRANQTVVLVAGIVGIAVSLGLYQVTHNGGSDDPDDDKEVVTPVPDPDDTKVPTCYDGMRNGKETGVDCGGNCPPCPPPLPTCSDKIRNGNEEGVDCGGNCPPCEPKGAFTNLERIIEESTGRLTKTSGGKNWNGGASSVKVLPAGTAGGVSYTLKSSDGHFLFGLSPIAGDAGFQSVKYALAVQPGTGAKVQVNVFESGINRTKRDSRTGVRTSIHRAANGQITYTVDGMRVTDVPAANYTGSLLLDLSINHGGVSGLTMEGGWR
;
A
#
# COMPACT_ATOMS: atom_id res chain seq x y z
N MET A 1 -36.94 -12.16 34.44
CA MET A 1 -37.28 -11.09 33.48
C MET A 1 -36.44 -9.87 33.81
N SER A 2 -35.34 -9.75 33.08
CA SER A 2 -34.24 -8.81 33.25
C SER A 2 -34.50 -7.49 32.53
N LYS A 3 -34.17 -6.37 33.17
CA LYS A 3 -33.78 -5.13 32.50
C LYS A 3 -32.58 -4.55 33.24
N GLN A 4 -31.41 -4.63 32.61
CA GLN A 4 -30.26 -3.79 32.93
C GLN A 4 -30.22 -2.64 31.92
N GLU A 5 -30.19 -1.42 32.45
CA GLU A 5 -29.67 -0.25 31.74
C GLU A 5 -28.39 0.23 32.42
N SER A 6 -27.51 0.81 31.59
CA SER A 6 -26.52 1.82 31.94
C SER A 6 -25.32 1.40 32.81
N PHE A 7 -24.24 0.94 32.17
CA PHE A 7 -22.90 0.85 32.77
C PHE A 7 -21.81 1.05 31.72
N PHE A 8 -21.41 2.30 31.44
CA PHE A 8 -20.00 2.73 31.29
C PHE A 8 -19.93 4.21 30.88
N ASP A 9 -19.97 5.09 31.88
CA ASP A 9 -19.35 6.42 31.82
C ASP A 9 -19.04 6.82 33.26
N ARG A 10 -17.74 6.76 33.63
CA ARG A 10 -17.07 7.40 34.80
C ARG A 10 -15.76 6.68 35.13
N PHE A 11 -14.63 7.36 34.93
CA PHE A 11 -13.43 7.37 35.80
C PHE A 11 -12.46 8.42 35.19
N LEU A 12 -12.62 9.71 35.53
CA LEU A 12 -11.82 10.50 36.52
C LEU A 12 -10.31 10.45 36.21
N SER A 13 -9.60 11.48 35.73
CA SER A 13 -9.51 12.92 36.08
C SER A 13 -9.32 13.24 37.56
N ARG A 14 -8.14 13.81 37.85
CA ARG A 14 -7.64 14.53 39.04
C ARG A 14 -6.96 13.73 40.15
N ALA A 15 -5.67 14.01 40.33
CA ALA A 15 -5.10 14.36 41.63
C ALA A 15 -3.87 15.27 41.45
N ASN A 16 -3.92 16.44 42.08
CA ASN A 16 -2.84 17.40 42.30
C ASN A 16 -2.59 17.45 43.82
N GLN A 17 -1.38 17.83 44.23
CA GLN A 17 -0.91 18.25 45.58
C GLN A 17 -0.36 17.19 46.58
N THR A 18 0.98 17.19 46.65
CA THR A 18 1.86 17.49 47.81
C THR A 18 1.42 17.13 49.25
N VAL A 19 2.15 16.22 49.92
CA VAL A 19 2.50 16.28 51.35
C VAL A 19 3.87 15.64 51.61
N VAL A 20 4.67 16.32 52.42
CA VAL A 20 6.03 16.03 52.92
C VAL A 20 6.00 15.01 54.07
N LEU A 21 6.97 14.08 54.11
CA LEU A 21 7.51 13.53 55.37
C LEU A 21 8.93 12.97 55.16
N VAL A 22 9.79 13.30 56.12
CA VAL A 22 11.25 13.16 56.13
C VAL A 22 11.69 11.91 56.89
N ALA A 23 12.88 11.40 56.53
CA ALA A 23 13.87 10.65 57.31
C ALA A 23 14.01 9.13 57.03
N GLY A 24 15.25 8.72 56.68
CA GLY A 24 15.68 7.31 56.77
C GLY A 24 16.82 6.92 55.81
N ILE A 25 18.06 7.24 56.18
CA ILE A 25 19.33 6.94 55.50
C ILE A 25 19.61 5.42 55.48
N VAL A 26 20.01 4.85 54.33
CA VAL A 26 21.10 3.85 54.23
C VAL A 26 21.75 4.00 52.85
N GLY A 27 23.04 4.36 52.82
CA GLY A 27 23.80 4.53 51.58
C GLY A 27 24.27 3.21 50.98
N ILE A 28 24.64 3.25 49.70
CA ILE A 28 25.66 2.38 49.08
C ILE A 28 26.30 3.19 47.93
N ALA A 29 27.62 3.08 47.88
CA ALA A 29 28.55 3.82 47.05
C ALA A 29 28.35 3.61 45.54
N VAL A 30 28.54 4.69 44.77
CA VAL A 30 28.73 4.63 43.32
C VAL A 30 30.21 4.41 43.05
N SER A 31 30.57 3.18 42.70
CA SER A 31 31.88 2.85 42.11
C SER A 31 31.75 2.86 40.60
N LEU A 32 32.38 3.82 39.93
CA LEU A 32 32.63 3.81 38.49
C LEU A 32 33.68 2.72 38.19
N GLY A 33 33.24 1.60 37.64
CA GLY A 33 34.09 0.51 37.18
C GLY A 33 33.94 0.31 35.67
N LEU A 34 35.02 0.56 34.93
CA LEU A 34 35.21 0.19 33.53
C LEU A 34 35.00 -1.32 33.36
N TYR A 35 34.07 -1.73 32.49
CA TYR A 35 33.90 -3.13 32.08
C TYR A 35 34.18 -3.23 30.58
N GLN A 36 35.35 -3.76 30.23
CA GLN A 36 35.67 -4.13 28.87
C GLN A 36 35.08 -5.50 28.55
N VAL A 37 34.46 -5.60 27.38
CA VAL A 37 33.97 -6.85 26.80
C VAL A 37 35.16 -7.56 26.14
N THR A 38 35.50 -8.75 26.60
CA THR A 38 36.39 -9.66 25.88
C THR A 38 35.56 -10.52 24.93
N HIS A 39 35.86 -10.46 23.63
CA HIS A 39 35.42 -11.47 22.67
C HIS A 39 36.51 -12.55 22.57
N ASN A 40 36.20 -13.76 23.02
CA ASN A 40 36.96 -14.96 22.69
C ASN A 40 36.54 -15.46 21.31
N GLY A 41 37.49 -15.55 20.40
CA GLY A 41 37.37 -16.23 19.12
C GLY A 41 38.76 -16.67 18.67
N GLY A 42 39.24 -17.77 19.23
CA GLY A 42 40.44 -18.47 18.78
C GLY A 42 40.02 -19.78 18.11
N SER A 43 40.39 -19.94 16.85
CA SER A 43 40.62 -21.25 16.23
C SER A 43 42.07 -21.25 15.79
N ASP A 44 42.80 -22.21 16.33
CA ASP A 44 44.24 -22.40 16.26
C ASP A 44 44.71 -22.68 14.83
N ASP A 45 45.71 -21.92 14.37
CA ASP A 45 46.63 -22.35 13.31
C ASP A 45 48.06 -21.93 13.71
N PRO A 46 49.02 -22.85 13.89
CA PRO A 46 50.32 -22.55 14.50
C PRO A 46 51.47 -22.35 13.50
N ASP A 47 51.21 -21.88 12.28
CA ASP A 47 52.24 -21.61 11.26
C ASP A 47 52.00 -20.30 10.47
N ASP A 48 51.78 -19.16 11.15
CA ASP A 48 51.79 -17.85 10.48
C ASP A 48 52.86 -16.95 11.12
N ASP A 49 53.99 -16.89 10.43
CA ASP A 49 55.05 -15.93 10.67
C ASP A 49 54.47 -14.52 10.62
N LYS A 50 54.80 -13.74 11.66
CA LYS A 50 54.33 -12.38 11.86
C LYS A 50 54.84 -11.46 10.75
N GLU A 51 54.17 -11.45 9.61
CA GLU A 51 54.26 -10.33 8.70
C GLU A 51 53.29 -9.26 9.21
N VAL A 52 53.86 -8.15 9.67
CA VAL A 52 53.11 -6.94 9.94
C VAL A 52 52.53 -6.49 8.61
N VAL A 53 51.32 -6.92 8.28
CA VAL A 53 50.53 -6.30 7.23
C VAL A 53 50.10 -4.94 7.77
N THR A 54 51.03 -3.98 7.73
CA THR A 54 50.64 -2.58 7.57
C THR A 54 49.62 -2.52 6.43
N PRO A 55 48.59 -1.65 6.47
CA PRO A 55 47.81 -1.41 5.28
C PRO A 55 48.81 -1.06 4.18
N VAL A 56 49.01 -1.97 3.23
CA VAL A 56 49.73 -1.63 2.02
C VAL A 56 48.84 -0.55 1.42
N PRO A 57 49.28 0.72 1.32
CA PRO A 57 48.54 1.65 0.49
C PRO A 57 48.45 0.97 -0.87
N ASP A 58 47.23 0.72 -1.32
CA ASP A 58 46.97 0.19 -2.65
C ASP A 58 47.90 0.97 -3.60
N PRO A 59 48.76 0.31 -4.42
CA PRO A 59 49.76 1.01 -5.21
C PRO A 59 49.17 1.99 -6.25
N ASP A 60 47.85 2.16 -6.27
CA ASP A 60 47.11 3.11 -7.09
C ASP A 60 46.69 4.41 -6.35
N ASP A 61 46.96 4.57 -5.04
CA ASP A 61 46.61 5.78 -4.25
C ASP A 61 47.57 6.99 -4.47
N THR A 62 48.32 6.97 -5.58
CA THR A 62 49.12 8.11 -6.05
C THR A 62 48.58 8.73 -7.33
N LYS A 63 47.51 8.17 -7.91
CA LYS A 63 46.82 8.82 -9.02
C LYS A 63 45.98 9.97 -8.51
N VAL A 64 46.35 11.18 -8.95
CA VAL A 64 45.48 12.34 -8.84
C VAL A 64 44.14 11.99 -9.49
N PRO A 65 43.00 12.12 -8.79
CA PRO A 65 41.70 11.77 -9.34
C PRO A 65 41.42 12.62 -10.58
N THR A 66 41.09 11.98 -11.69
CA THR A 66 40.74 12.67 -12.95
C THR A 66 39.41 12.17 -13.48
N CYS A 67 38.71 13.03 -14.22
CA CYS A 67 37.41 12.73 -14.82
C CYS A 67 37.43 11.70 -15.98
N TYR A 68 38.50 10.92 -16.13
CA TYR A 68 38.72 9.97 -17.24
C TYR A 68 39.62 8.79 -16.81
N ASP A 69 39.73 8.50 -15.52
CA ASP A 69 40.62 7.45 -14.99
C ASP A 69 39.95 6.08 -14.82
N GLY A 70 38.65 5.98 -15.15
CA GLY A 70 37.88 4.73 -15.13
C GLY A 70 37.41 4.34 -13.73
N MET A 71 37.68 5.16 -12.72
CA MET A 71 37.30 4.91 -11.34
C MET A 71 36.29 5.97 -10.87
N ARG A 72 35.43 5.62 -9.91
CA ARG A 72 34.59 6.61 -9.24
C ARG A 72 35.34 7.13 -8.01
N ASN A 73 36.03 8.26 -8.14
CA ASN A 73 36.85 8.83 -7.06
C ASN A 73 36.65 10.36 -6.91
N GLY A 74 37.35 10.99 -5.97
CA GLY A 74 37.27 12.45 -5.77
C GLY A 74 35.86 12.99 -5.46
N LYS A 75 35.36 13.91 -6.30
CA LYS A 75 34.04 14.57 -6.16
C LYS A 75 32.97 14.01 -7.11
N GLU A 76 33.24 12.89 -7.76
CA GLU A 76 32.38 12.33 -8.80
C GLU A 76 31.09 11.69 -8.24
N THR A 77 30.02 11.76 -9.03
CA THR A 77 28.72 11.14 -8.68
C THR A 77 28.47 9.83 -9.44
N GLY A 78 29.19 9.59 -10.54
CA GLY A 78 29.29 8.33 -11.27
C GLY A 78 30.75 8.05 -11.63
N VAL A 79 31.05 6.98 -12.36
CA VAL A 79 32.43 6.73 -12.85
C VAL A 79 32.80 7.84 -13.84
N ASP A 80 33.90 8.57 -13.58
CA ASP A 80 34.43 9.63 -14.45
C ASP A 80 33.47 10.82 -14.70
N CYS A 81 32.48 11.05 -13.84
CA CYS A 81 31.46 12.07 -14.09
C CYS A 81 30.81 12.67 -12.83
N GLY A 82 30.34 13.91 -12.96
CA GLY A 82 29.68 14.67 -11.88
C GLY A 82 30.62 15.40 -10.94
N GLY A 83 30.05 16.21 -10.03
CA GLY A 83 30.82 17.11 -9.18
C GLY A 83 31.54 18.19 -9.98
N ASN A 84 32.88 18.12 -10.03
CA ASN A 84 33.72 19.00 -10.84
C ASN A 84 33.98 18.46 -12.26
N CYS A 85 33.55 17.23 -12.56
CA CYS A 85 33.69 16.58 -13.86
C CYS A 85 32.49 16.87 -14.76
N PRO A 86 32.55 16.52 -16.07
CA PRO A 86 31.39 16.60 -16.94
C PRO A 86 30.17 15.92 -16.31
N PRO A 87 28.94 16.43 -16.52
CA PRO A 87 27.74 15.82 -15.95
C PRO A 87 27.63 14.35 -16.36
N CYS A 88 27.24 13.50 -15.41
CA CYS A 88 26.98 12.10 -15.75
C CYS A 88 25.91 12.00 -16.83
N PRO A 89 26.07 11.08 -17.80
CA PRO A 89 24.99 10.78 -18.71
C PRO A 89 23.76 10.37 -17.91
N PRO A 90 22.54 10.77 -18.32
CA PRO A 90 21.34 10.33 -17.66
C PRO A 90 21.29 8.79 -17.68
N PRO A 91 20.72 8.14 -16.65
CA PRO A 91 20.56 6.70 -16.63
C PRO A 91 19.83 6.24 -17.89
N LEU A 92 20.23 5.07 -18.42
CA LEU A 92 19.54 4.48 -19.55
C LEU A 92 18.06 4.30 -19.19
N PRO A 93 17.14 4.67 -20.10
CA PRO A 93 15.71 4.52 -19.85
C PRO A 93 15.36 3.04 -19.67
N THR A 94 14.68 2.70 -18.58
CA THR A 94 14.15 1.36 -18.36
C THR A 94 12.69 1.43 -17.94
N CYS A 95 11.89 0.43 -18.31
CA CYS A 95 10.47 0.34 -17.96
C CYS A 95 10.22 -0.03 -16.47
N SER A 96 11.11 0.37 -15.56
CA SER A 96 11.08 0.07 -14.13
C SER A 96 11.92 1.03 -13.27
N ASP A 97 12.39 2.16 -13.84
CA ASP A 97 13.24 3.12 -13.15
C ASP A 97 12.45 4.22 -12.41
N LYS A 98 11.12 4.18 -12.48
CA LYS A 98 10.18 5.08 -11.78
C LYS A 98 10.29 6.54 -12.20
N ILE A 99 10.91 6.81 -13.34
CA ILE A 99 10.93 8.13 -13.96
C ILE A 99 10.31 8.03 -15.35
N ARG A 100 9.83 9.14 -15.91
CA ARG A 100 9.30 9.16 -17.28
C ARG A 100 10.41 9.61 -18.23
N ASN A 101 11.02 8.67 -18.96
CA ASN A 101 12.12 8.95 -19.88
C ASN A 101 12.01 8.13 -21.18
N GLY A 102 12.98 8.23 -22.09
CA GLY A 102 12.98 7.47 -23.34
C GLY A 102 11.75 7.75 -24.22
N ASN A 103 11.05 6.68 -24.65
CA ASN A 103 9.83 6.74 -25.47
C ASN A 103 8.55 6.42 -24.69
N GLU A 104 8.58 6.56 -23.37
CA GLU A 104 7.46 6.23 -22.49
C GLU A 104 6.30 7.25 -22.59
N GLU A 105 5.08 6.73 -22.55
CA GLU A 105 3.84 7.53 -22.54
C GLU A 105 3.41 7.88 -21.10
N GLY A 106 3.76 7.04 -20.12
CA GLY A 106 3.62 7.24 -18.68
C GLY A 106 4.93 6.95 -17.94
N VAL A 107 4.93 6.90 -16.60
CA VAL A 107 6.13 6.43 -15.87
C VAL A 107 6.22 4.92 -16.07
N ASP A 108 7.35 4.43 -16.59
CA ASP A 108 7.64 3.00 -16.80
C ASP A 108 6.67 2.27 -17.78
N CYS A 109 5.93 2.99 -18.64
CA CYS A 109 4.95 2.38 -19.55
C CYS A 109 4.78 3.13 -20.89
N GLY A 110 4.30 2.44 -21.91
CA GLY A 110 4.09 2.97 -23.27
C GLY A 110 5.35 2.97 -24.14
N GLY A 111 5.19 3.24 -25.44
CA GLY A 111 6.30 3.14 -26.40
C GLY A 111 6.87 1.73 -26.51
N ASN A 112 8.14 1.53 -26.09
CA ASN A 112 8.80 0.22 -26.05
C ASN A 112 8.55 -0.54 -24.74
N CYS A 113 7.89 0.08 -23.76
CA CYS A 113 7.52 -0.53 -22.49
C CYS A 113 6.16 -1.23 -22.56
N PRO A 114 5.78 -2.02 -21.53
CA PRO A 114 4.42 -2.53 -21.44
C PRO A 114 3.39 -1.39 -21.61
N PRO A 115 2.24 -1.64 -22.28
CA PRO A 115 1.25 -0.60 -22.51
C PRO A 115 0.84 0.06 -21.19
N CYS A 116 0.70 1.38 -21.19
CA CYS A 116 0.14 2.06 -20.01
C CYS A 116 -1.28 1.55 -19.75
N GLU A 117 -1.56 1.21 -18.50
CA GLU A 117 -2.94 0.99 -18.08
C GLU A 117 -3.71 2.33 -18.21
N PRO A 118 -4.98 2.29 -18.64
CA PRO A 118 -5.62 3.48 -19.21
C PRO A 118 -5.95 4.48 -18.11
N LYS A 119 -5.09 5.49 -17.96
CA LYS A 119 -5.49 6.77 -17.36
C LYS A 119 -6.74 7.28 -18.11
N GLY A 120 -7.79 7.61 -17.37
CA GLY A 120 -9.10 7.93 -17.94
C GLY A 120 -10.07 6.75 -17.97
N ALA A 121 -9.76 5.63 -17.32
CA ALA A 121 -10.75 4.58 -17.07
C ALA A 121 -11.79 5.01 -16.03
N PHE A 122 -11.45 6.00 -15.20
CA PHE A 122 -12.30 6.55 -14.17
C PHE A 122 -12.65 8.03 -14.39
N THR A 123 -13.80 8.41 -13.89
CA THR A 123 -14.38 9.75 -13.87
C THR A 123 -14.88 10.07 -12.45
N ASN A 124 -15.41 11.28 -12.23
CA ASN A 124 -15.87 11.76 -10.93
C ASN A 124 -14.83 11.57 -9.82
N LEU A 125 -13.57 11.88 -10.15
CA LEU A 125 -12.46 11.75 -9.23
C LEU A 125 -12.56 12.80 -8.13
N GLU A 126 -13.01 12.38 -6.95
CA GLU A 126 -13.12 13.23 -5.78
C GLU A 126 -12.04 12.84 -4.75
N ARG A 127 -11.01 13.68 -4.61
CA ARG A 127 -9.83 13.40 -3.74
C ARG A 127 -9.11 12.08 -4.09
N ILE A 128 -9.13 11.73 -5.38
CA ILE A 128 -8.41 10.61 -5.98
C ILE A 128 -7.56 11.13 -7.14
N ILE A 129 -6.37 10.56 -7.33
CA ILE A 129 -5.60 10.63 -8.58
C ILE A 129 -5.58 9.23 -9.19
N GLU A 130 -5.81 9.17 -10.50
CA GLU A 130 -5.53 8.01 -11.33
C GLU A 130 -4.12 8.15 -11.93
N GLU A 131 -3.22 7.28 -11.50
CA GLU A 131 -1.84 7.23 -11.96
C GLU A 131 -1.74 6.57 -13.34
N SER A 132 -0.62 6.77 -14.05
CA SER A 132 -0.38 6.11 -15.36
C SER A 132 -0.32 4.58 -15.28
N THR A 133 -0.15 4.05 -14.08
CA THR A 133 -0.13 2.62 -13.77
C THR A 133 -1.54 2.04 -13.58
N GLY A 134 -2.61 2.83 -13.73
CA GLY A 134 -3.98 2.41 -13.43
C GLY A 134 -4.31 2.39 -11.93
N ARG A 135 -3.36 2.78 -11.06
CA ARG A 135 -3.57 2.88 -9.62
C ARG A 135 -4.42 4.10 -9.28
N LEU A 136 -5.43 3.89 -8.44
CA LEU A 136 -6.21 4.95 -7.82
C LEU A 136 -5.67 5.25 -6.42
N THR A 137 -5.14 6.45 -6.22
CA THR A 137 -4.54 6.86 -4.95
C THR A 137 -5.32 8.01 -4.34
N LYS A 138 -5.64 7.89 -3.05
CA LYS A 138 -6.30 8.94 -2.29
C LYS A 138 -5.34 10.09 -2.00
N THR A 139 -5.75 11.31 -2.33
CA THR A 139 -4.90 12.51 -2.17
C THR A 139 -5.11 13.21 -0.84
N SER A 140 -6.28 13.06 -0.23
CA SER A 140 -6.57 13.66 1.06
C SER A 140 -6.03 12.81 2.21
N GLY A 141 -5.38 13.45 3.18
CA GLY A 141 -4.94 12.78 4.40
C GLY A 141 -6.11 12.26 5.26
N GLY A 142 -5.79 11.33 6.18
CA GLY A 142 -6.72 10.75 7.13
C GLY A 142 -7.35 9.42 6.69
N LYS A 143 -8.12 8.80 7.58
CA LYS A 143 -8.78 7.49 7.40
C LYS A 143 -10.30 7.66 7.26
N ASN A 144 -10.73 8.32 6.18
CA ASN A 144 -12.11 8.74 5.97
C ASN A 144 -12.60 8.31 4.59
N TRP A 145 -13.84 7.85 4.49
CA TRP A 145 -14.48 7.44 3.24
C TRP A 145 -14.90 8.65 2.40
N ASN A 146 -13.90 9.33 1.84
CA ASN A 146 -14.09 10.55 1.05
C ASN A 146 -13.12 10.60 -0.14
N GLY A 147 -12.69 9.44 -0.66
CA GLY A 147 -11.97 9.35 -1.94
C GLY A 147 -12.81 8.60 -2.96
N GLY A 148 -13.42 9.28 -3.92
CA GLY A 148 -14.39 8.72 -4.87
C GLY A 148 -13.85 8.59 -6.29
N ALA A 149 -14.24 7.52 -6.97
CA ALA A 149 -14.04 7.37 -8.41
C ALA A 149 -15.09 6.42 -8.99
N SER A 150 -15.61 6.75 -10.17
CA SER A 150 -16.54 5.90 -10.92
C SER A 150 -15.95 5.53 -12.27
N SER A 151 -16.26 4.37 -12.83
CA SER A 151 -15.77 4.00 -14.15
C SER A 151 -16.43 4.81 -15.26
N VAL A 152 -15.67 5.06 -16.33
CA VAL A 152 -16.22 5.57 -17.59
C VAL A 152 -17.05 4.50 -18.30
N LYS A 153 -16.59 3.25 -18.27
CA LYS A 153 -17.32 2.11 -18.83
C LYS A 153 -18.56 1.80 -17.99
N VAL A 154 -19.59 1.33 -18.68
CA VAL A 154 -20.87 0.95 -18.10
C VAL A 154 -21.13 -0.52 -18.41
N LEU A 155 -21.61 -1.26 -17.41
CA LEU A 155 -22.22 -2.56 -17.57
C LEU A 155 -23.69 -2.37 -17.99
N PRO A 156 -24.04 -2.55 -19.27
CA PRO A 156 -25.35 -2.17 -19.80
C PRO A 156 -26.47 -2.98 -19.17
N ALA A 157 -27.68 -2.42 -19.06
CA ALA A 157 -28.86 -3.13 -18.56
C ALA A 157 -29.02 -4.55 -19.15
N GLY A 158 -29.41 -5.51 -18.31
CA GLY A 158 -29.64 -6.91 -18.69
C GLY A 158 -28.41 -7.72 -19.11
N THR A 159 -27.19 -7.16 -19.03
CA THR A 159 -25.96 -7.84 -19.46
C THR A 159 -25.27 -8.56 -18.32
N ALA A 160 -24.80 -9.79 -18.54
CA ALA A 160 -23.98 -10.48 -17.55
C ALA A 160 -22.59 -9.85 -17.44
N GLY A 161 -22.12 -9.64 -16.22
CA GLY A 161 -20.82 -9.04 -15.96
C GLY A 161 -20.64 -8.65 -14.51
N GLY A 162 -19.45 -8.19 -14.17
CA GLY A 162 -19.10 -7.91 -12.79
C GLY A 162 -17.77 -7.19 -12.65
N VAL A 163 -17.34 -7.10 -11.41
CA VAL A 163 -16.04 -6.55 -11.03
C VAL A 163 -15.35 -7.53 -10.09
N SER A 164 -14.04 -7.69 -10.24
CA SER A 164 -13.23 -8.50 -9.35
C SER A 164 -11.96 -7.80 -8.93
N TYR A 165 -11.37 -8.32 -7.86
CA TYR A 165 -10.15 -7.83 -7.28
C TYR A 165 -9.36 -8.99 -6.67
N THR A 166 -8.04 -8.98 -6.86
CA THR A 166 -7.13 -9.91 -6.18
C THR A 166 -6.58 -9.23 -4.94
N LEU A 167 -6.82 -9.82 -3.76
CA LEU A 167 -6.51 -9.19 -2.48
C LEU A 167 -5.01 -8.92 -2.30
N LYS A 168 -4.68 -7.68 -1.94
CA LYS A 168 -3.32 -7.25 -1.60
C LYS A 168 -3.34 -6.57 -0.23
N SER A 169 -2.34 -6.85 0.61
CA SER A 169 -2.18 -6.18 1.91
C SER A 169 -1.41 -4.86 1.78
N SER A 170 -0.78 -4.62 0.63
CA SER A 170 -0.14 -3.35 0.27
C SER A 170 -1.11 -2.28 -0.22
N ASP A 171 -2.33 -2.67 -0.61
CA ASP A 171 -3.39 -1.73 -0.95
C ASP A 171 -4.09 -1.20 0.30
N GLY A 172 -4.78 -0.08 0.16
CA GLY A 172 -5.40 0.65 1.25
C GLY A 172 -6.68 0.00 1.78
N HIS A 173 -7.37 0.70 2.68
CA HIS A 173 -8.75 0.37 3.02
C HIS A 173 -9.67 1.06 2.01
N PHE A 174 -10.39 0.27 1.23
CA PHE A 174 -11.27 0.77 0.18
C PHE A 174 -12.49 -0.13 0.03
N LEU A 175 -13.43 0.35 -0.77
CA LEU A 175 -14.64 -0.33 -1.16
C LEU A 175 -14.79 -0.15 -2.65
N PHE A 176 -15.09 -1.25 -3.34
CA PHE A 176 -15.39 -1.24 -4.77
C PHE A 176 -16.70 -1.98 -5.00
N GLY A 177 -17.43 -1.59 -6.03
CA GLY A 177 -18.75 -2.14 -6.23
C GLY A 177 -19.41 -1.78 -7.54
N LEU A 178 -20.65 -2.23 -7.67
CA LEU A 178 -21.54 -1.89 -8.76
C LEU A 178 -22.56 -0.87 -8.27
N SER A 179 -22.67 0.25 -8.97
CA SER A 179 -23.60 1.33 -8.65
C SER A 179 -24.47 1.70 -9.85
N PRO A 180 -25.76 2.03 -9.68
CA PRO A 180 -26.60 2.50 -10.77
C PRO A 180 -26.39 3.98 -11.12
N ILE A 181 -25.76 4.74 -10.22
CA ILE A 181 -25.51 6.16 -10.34
C ILE A 181 -24.03 6.39 -10.07
N ALA A 182 -23.38 7.19 -10.89
CA ALA A 182 -22.01 7.58 -10.64
C ALA A 182 -21.95 8.40 -9.35
N GLY A 183 -21.17 7.93 -8.39
CA GLY A 183 -21.26 8.35 -7.00
C GLY A 183 -20.45 9.61 -6.66
N ASP A 184 -20.66 10.04 -5.42
CA ASP A 184 -19.76 10.91 -4.67
C ASP A 184 -18.69 10.07 -3.96
N ALA A 185 -17.79 10.72 -3.22
CA ALA A 185 -16.72 10.00 -2.54
C ALA A 185 -17.12 9.08 -1.38
N GLY A 186 -18.40 9.08 -0.97
CA GLY A 186 -18.92 8.29 0.13
C GLY A 186 -19.29 6.87 -0.28
N PHE A 187 -18.95 5.89 0.55
CA PHE A 187 -19.27 4.47 0.30
C PHE A 187 -20.77 4.14 0.30
N GLN A 188 -21.62 5.04 0.81
CA GLN A 188 -23.06 4.84 0.90
C GLN A 188 -23.75 4.85 -0.47
N SER A 189 -23.16 5.55 -1.44
CA SER A 189 -23.67 5.65 -2.81
C SER A 189 -23.48 4.34 -3.59
N VAL A 190 -22.50 3.51 -3.20
CA VAL A 190 -22.19 2.25 -3.87
C VAL A 190 -23.21 1.17 -3.48
N LYS A 191 -24.04 0.79 -4.44
CA LYS A 191 -25.21 -0.07 -4.18
C LYS A 191 -24.86 -1.50 -3.80
N TYR A 192 -23.96 -2.14 -4.53
CA TYR A 192 -23.51 -3.52 -4.27
C TYR A 192 -22.00 -3.51 -4.18
N ALA A 193 -21.42 -3.83 -3.02
CA ALA A 193 -20.01 -3.57 -2.81
C ALA A 193 -19.29 -4.62 -1.97
N LEU A 194 -17.97 -4.63 -2.13
CA LEU A 194 -17.03 -5.34 -1.29
C LEU A 194 -16.08 -4.32 -0.67
N ALA A 195 -16.09 -4.21 0.66
CA ALA A 195 -15.09 -3.48 1.40
C ALA A 195 -13.89 -4.39 1.67
N VAL A 196 -12.70 -3.92 1.31
CA VAL A 196 -11.43 -4.59 1.54
C VAL A 196 -10.65 -3.80 2.58
N GLN A 197 -10.36 -4.44 3.70
CA GLN A 197 -9.56 -3.86 4.78
C GLN A 197 -8.28 -4.68 4.97
N PRO A 198 -7.10 -4.14 4.68
CA PRO A 198 -5.84 -4.82 4.93
C PRO A 198 -5.63 -5.00 6.43
N GLY A 199 -5.13 -6.18 6.82
CA GLY A 199 -4.71 -6.51 8.17
C GLY A 199 -3.19 -6.67 8.26
N THR A 200 -2.71 -7.25 9.35
CA THR A 200 -1.28 -7.51 9.54
C THR A 200 -0.79 -8.68 8.67
N GLY A 201 0.31 -8.48 7.95
CA GLY A 201 0.93 -9.51 7.10
C GLY A 201 0.07 -9.83 5.87
N ALA A 202 -0.26 -11.11 5.69
CA ALA A 202 -1.09 -11.57 4.58
C ALA A 202 -2.61 -11.52 4.88
N LYS A 203 -3.03 -11.09 6.07
CA LYS A 203 -4.44 -11.08 6.46
C LYS A 203 -5.18 -9.91 5.82
N VAL A 204 -6.39 -10.18 5.33
CA VAL A 204 -7.29 -9.16 4.75
C VAL A 204 -8.71 -9.46 5.19
N GLN A 205 -9.49 -8.44 5.53
CA GLN A 205 -10.92 -8.58 5.80
C GLN A 205 -11.71 -8.15 4.56
N VAL A 206 -12.71 -8.94 4.17
CA VAL A 206 -13.59 -8.64 3.03
C VAL A 206 -15.04 -8.70 3.48
N ASN A 207 -15.73 -7.57 3.40
CA ASN A 207 -17.12 -7.46 3.84
C ASN A 207 -18.03 -7.08 2.67
N VAL A 208 -19.17 -7.75 2.55
CA VAL A 208 -20.23 -7.37 1.62
C VAL A 208 -21.00 -6.19 2.19
N PHE A 209 -21.17 -5.16 1.36
CA PHE A 209 -21.99 -3.99 1.64
C PHE A 209 -23.10 -3.88 0.61
N GLU A 210 -24.29 -3.48 1.07
CA GLU A 210 -25.40 -3.09 0.21
C GLU A 210 -25.91 -1.72 0.61
N SER A 211 -25.74 -0.72 -0.26
CA SER A 211 -26.18 0.67 -0.04
C SER A 211 -25.72 1.23 1.31
N GLY A 212 -24.43 1.06 1.61
CA GLY A 212 -23.80 1.50 2.87
C GLY A 212 -24.03 0.58 4.09
N ILE A 213 -24.86 -0.47 3.99
CA ILE A 213 -25.11 -1.40 5.10
C ILE A 213 -24.14 -2.57 5.01
N ASN A 214 -23.35 -2.77 6.07
CA ASN A 214 -22.48 -3.94 6.18
C ASN A 214 -23.32 -5.21 6.43
N ARG A 215 -23.24 -6.19 5.55
CA ARG A 215 -23.98 -7.46 5.63
C ARG A 215 -23.17 -8.59 6.27
N THR A 216 -21.84 -8.51 6.24
CA THR A 216 -20.99 -9.65 6.57
C THR A 216 -19.70 -9.22 7.26
N LYS A 217 -19.07 -10.13 7.99
CA LYS A 217 -17.69 -9.99 8.43
C LYS A 217 -16.91 -11.22 8.01
N ARG A 218 -15.96 -11.10 7.06
CA ARG A 218 -15.15 -12.25 6.62
C ARG A 218 -13.67 -11.95 6.64
N ASP A 219 -12.92 -12.89 7.20
CA ASP A 219 -11.46 -12.91 7.11
C ASP A 219 -11.03 -13.67 5.86
N SER A 220 -9.91 -13.23 5.29
CA SER A 220 -9.34 -13.70 4.05
C SER A 220 -7.82 -13.45 4.05
N ARG A 221 -7.16 -13.73 2.93
CA ARG A 221 -5.72 -13.58 2.75
C ARG A 221 -5.37 -12.97 1.40
N THR A 222 -4.19 -12.38 1.29
CA THR A 222 -3.67 -11.86 0.03
C THR A 222 -3.54 -12.94 -1.05
N GLY A 223 -3.62 -12.53 -2.32
CA GLY A 223 -3.45 -13.39 -3.49
C GLY A 223 -4.70 -14.15 -3.93
N VAL A 224 -5.78 -14.10 -3.16
CA VAL A 224 -7.08 -14.70 -3.55
C VAL A 224 -7.99 -13.68 -4.22
N ARG A 225 -8.86 -14.15 -5.10
CA ARG A 225 -9.79 -13.31 -5.86
C ARG A 225 -11.13 -13.20 -5.13
N THR A 226 -11.67 -11.98 -5.10
CA THR A 226 -13.01 -11.64 -4.64
C THR A 226 -13.77 -10.92 -5.75
N SER A 227 -15.09 -11.07 -5.84
CA SER A 227 -15.85 -10.52 -6.97
C SER A 227 -17.32 -10.25 -6.66
N ILE A 228 -17.90 -9.33 -7.43
CA ILE A 228 -19.33 -9.05 -7.50
C ILE A 228 -19.73 -9.31 -8.95
N HIS A 229 -20.72 -10.18 -9.16
CA HIS A 229 -21.19 -10.53 -10.49
C HIS A 229 -22.70 -10.41 -10.59
N ARG A 230 -23.16 -9.76 -11.66
CA ARG A 230 -24.55 -9.78 -12.11
C ARG A 230 -24.71 -10.80 -13.21
N ALA A 231 -25.59 -11.78 -13.00
CA ALA A 231 -25.99 -12.73 -14.04
C ALA A 231 -26.97 -12.10 -15.05
N ALA A 232 -27.19 -12.73 -16.20
CA ALA A 232 -28.09 -12.22 -17.24
C ALA A 232 -29.55 -12.03 -16.77
N ASN A 233 -29.98 -12.81 -15.77
CA ASN A 233 -31.29 -12.67 -15.13
C ASN A 233 -31.36 -11.56 -14.05
N GLY A 234 -30.31 -10.75 -13.94
CA GLY A 234 -30.19 -9.65 -12.98
C GLY A 234 -29.72 -10.04 -11.58
N GLN A 235 -29.58 -11.34 -11.26
CA GLN A 235 -29.16 -11.77 -9.92
C GLN A 235 -27.76 -11.25 -9.60
N ILE A 236 -27.62 -10.57 -8.46
CA ILE A 236 -26.34 -10.11 -7.92
C ILE A 236 -25.77 -11.18 -7.00
N THR A 237 -24.48 -11.46 -7.16
CA THR A 237 -23.75 -12.49 -6.42
C THR A 237 -22.39 -11.97 -6.00
N TYR A 238 -21.94 -12.44 -4.83
CA TYR A 238 -20.65 -12.09 -4.26
C TYR A 238 -19.82 -13.35 -4.09
N THR A 239 -18.53 -13.26 -4.33
CA THR A 239 -17.58 -14.33 -4.01
C THR A 239 -16.44 -13.77 -3.18
N VAL A 240 -16.08 -14.43 -2.07
CA VAL A 240 -14.87 -14.15 -1.28
C VAL A 240 -14.01 -15.42 -1.31
N ASP A 241 -12.72 -15.29 -1.60
CA ASP A 241 -11.80 -16.42 -1.82
C ASP A 241 -12.28 -17.36 -2.94
N GLY A 242 -12.92 -16.80 -3.97
CA GLY A 242 -13.59 -17.56 -5.04
C GLY A 242 -14.84 -18.33 -4.60
N MET A 243 -15.21 -18.32 -3.32
CA MET A 243 -16.39 -19.01 -2.80
C MET A 243 -17.58 -18.06 -2.73
N ARG A 244 -18.76 -18.53 -3.16
CA ARG A 244 -19.99 -17.74 -3.13
C ARG A 244 -20.42 -17.42 -1.71
N VAL A 245 -20.81 -16.17 -1.47
CA VAL A 245 -21.41 -15.73 -0.21
C VAL A 245 -22.90 -16.02 -0.24
N THR A 246 -23.40 -16.81 0.73
CA THR A 246 -24.79 -17.35 0.71
C THR A 246 -25.68 -16.86 1.84
N ASP A 247 -25.11 -16.23 2.85
CA ASP A 247 -25.77 -15.62 4.02
C ASP A 247 -26.15 -14.14 3.79
N VAL A 248 -25.91 -13.61 2.58
CA VAL A 248 -26.44 -12.32 2.13
C VAL A 248 -27.71 -12.57 1.31
N PRO A 249 -28.83 -11.88 1.60
CA PRO A 249 -30.07 -12.03 0.83
C PRO A 249 -29.83 -11.83 -0.67
N ALA A 250 -30.52 -12.63 -1.49
CA ALA A 250 -30.41 -12.50 -2.94
C ALA A 250 -30.92 -11.13 -3.39
N ALA A 251 -30.06 -10.34 -4.02
CA ALA A 251 -30.43 -9.10 -4.67
C ALA A 251 -30.58 -9.31 -6.18
N ASN A 252 -31.42 -8.47 -6.80
CA ASN A 252 -31.67 -8.52 -8.23
C ASN A 252 -31.70 -7.10 -8.80
N TYR A 253 -30.98 -6.86 -9.90
CA TYR A 253 -30.90 -5.55 -10.54
C TYR A 253 -30.64 -5.70 -12.03
N THR A 254 -31.54 -5.19 -12.87
CA THR A 254 -31.47 -5.31 -14.33
C THR A 254 -31.07 -4.03 -15.04
N GLY A 255 -31.05 -2.88 -14.36
CA GLY A 255 -30.64 -1.59 -14.93
C GLY A 255 -29.15 -1.51 -15.25
N SER A 256 -28.69 -0.42 -15.84
CA SER A 256 -27.24 -0.22 -16.08
C SER A 256 -26.48 -0.03 -14.77
N LEU A 257 -25.24 -0.50 -14.72
CA LEU A 257 -24.35 -0.39 -13.58
C LEU A 257 -22.99 0.16 -14.04
N LEU A 258 -22.30 0.85 -13.16
CA LEU A 258 -20.90 1.25 -13.30
C LEU A 258 -20.09 0.63 -12.17
N LEU A 259 -18.77 0.53 -12.36
CA LEU A 259 -17.85 0.27 -11.26
C LEU A 259 -17.74 1.57 -10.47
N ASP A 260 -18.00 1.50 -9.18
CA ASP A 260 -17.91 2.65 -8.29
C ASP A 260 -17.04 2.31 -7.08
N LEU A 261 -16.33 3.31 -6.59
CA LEU A 261 -15.26 3.11 -5.62
C LEU A 261 -15.22 4.23 -4.59
N SER A 262 -15.03 3.84 -3.33
CA SER A 262 -14.69 4.74 -2.23
C SER A 262 -13.42 4.27 -1.52
N ILE A 263 -12.45 5.15 -1.32
CA ILE A 263 -11.19 4.88 -0.61
C ILE A 263 -11.20 5.60 0.74
N ASN A 264 -10.93 4.84 1.80
CA ASN A 264 -10.75 5.37 3.15
C ASN A 264 -9.33 5.94 3.36
N HIS A 265 -8.31 5.19 2.97
CA HIS A 265 -6.90 5.62 2.96
C HIS A 265 -6.07 4.74 2.03
N GLY A 266 -4.90 5.22 1.59
CA GLY A 266 -4.00 4.50 0.68
C GLY A 266 -4.45 4.59 -0.78
N GLY A 267 -4.41 3.47 -1.47
CA GLY A 267 -4.83 3.36 -2.87
C GLY A 267 -5.11 1.91 -3.27
N VAL A 268 -5.62 1.73 -4.48
CA VAL A 268 -5.98 0.42 -5.05
C VAL A 268 -5.50 0.30 -6.48
N SER A 269 -5.08 -0.90 -6.88
CA SER A 269 -4.68 -1.21 -8.25
C SER A 269 -5.13 -2.62 -8.66
N GLY A 270 -5.43 -2.83 -9.95
CA GLY A 270 -5.83 -4.15 -10.46
C GLY A 270 -7.28 -4.53 -10.17
N LEU A 271 -8.19 -3.55 -10.23
CA LEU A 271 -9.62 -3.81 -10.33
C LEU A 271 -9.95 -4.26 -11.75
N THR A 272 -10.64 -5.38 -11.89
CA THR A 272 -10.96 -5.96 -13.19
C THR A 272 -12.45 -5.88 -13.45
N MET A 273 -12.83 -5.27 -14.57
CA MET A 273 -14.18 -5.34 -15.11
C MET A 273 -14.32 -6.61 -15.96
N GLU A 274 -15.38 -7.37 -15.72
CA GLU A 274 -15.58 -8.69 -16.32
C GLU A 274 -16.90 -8.78 -17.06
N GLY A 275 -16.89 -9.41 -18.24
CA GLY A 275 -18.09 -9.57 -19.06
C GLY A 275 -18.44 -8.31 -19.85
N GLY A 276 -19.72 -8.12 -20.14
CA GLY A 276 -20.20 -7.24 -21.22
C GLY A 276 -20.16 -5.73 -20.95
N TRP A 277 -19.10 -5.22 -20.34
CA TRP A 277 -18.83 -3.78 -20.20
C TRP A 277 -18.65 -3.10 -21.55
N ARG A 278 -19.13 -1.87 -21.68
CA ARG A 278 -18.99 -1.03 -22.88
C ARG A 278 -18.57 0.38 -22.52
#